data_AF-A0A537AAE0-F1
#
_entry.id   AF-A0A537AAE0-F1
#
_cell.length_a   1.000
_cell.length_b   1.000
_cell.length_c   1.000
_cell.angle_alpha   90.00
_cell.angle_beta   90.00
_cell.angle_gamma   90.00
#
_symmetry.space_group_name_H-M   'P 1'
#
loop_
_entity.id
_entity.type
_entity.pdbx_description
1 polymer ?
#
loop_
_entity_poly.entity_id
_entity_poly.type
_entity_poly.pdbx_seq_one_letter_code
_entity_poly.pdbx_strand_id
1 'polypeptide(L)'
;MRMALTKPAGTGKKEEISLDSAAAHVLEECRMVLPGIQALFGFQLIAVFNQGFDEKLSHAEQVLHLVAIVLTTLSMALVMTPAALHRQAEPKEVSERFLWMASNMVLAGMFPLALAVGLDAYIVASVVLKNDALAVVLAIALVAVFAFLWLVLPRREHRRHG
;
A
#
# COMPACT_ATOMS: atom_id res chain seq x y z
N MET A 1 -18.64 -28.17 3.01
CA MET A 1 -19.52 -27.35 3.86
C MET A 1 -19.30 -25.88 3.48
N ARG A 2 -20.15 -25.30 2.62
CA ARG A 2 -19.99 -23.90 2.15
C ARG A 2 -20.63 -22.97 3.18
N MET A 3 -19.81 -22.40 4.07
CA MET A 3 -20.20 -21.29 4.94
C MET A 3 -20.21 -20.01 4.10
N ALA A 4 -21.11 -19.92 3.13
CA ALA A 4 -21.34 -18.68 2.39
C ALA A 4 -22.14 -17.76 3.29
N LEU A 5 -21.48 -16.76 3.87
CA LEU A 5 -22.14 -15.70 4.62
C LEU A 5 -23.24 -15.10 3.74
N THR A 6 -24.49 -15.22 4.17
CA THR A 6 -25.62 -14.58 3.49
C THR A 6 -25.45 -13.07 3.58
N LYS A 7 -25.57 -12.39 2.43
CA LYS A 7 -25.50 -10.93 2.37
C LYS A 7 -26.48 -10.34 3.39
N PRO A 8 -26.01 -9.51 4.35
CA PRO A 8 -26.89 -8.95 5.36
C PRO A 8 -27.95 -8.04 4.71
N ALA A 9 -29.14 -7.99 5.31
CA ALA A 9 -30.15 -7.01 4.95
C ALA A 9 -29.69 -5.62 5.42
N GLY A 10 -29.67 -4.63 4.53
CA GLY A 10 -29.19 -3.28 4.85
C GLY A 10 -27.68 -3.20 5.08
N THR A 11 -27.23 -2.36 6.01
CA THR A 11 -25.81 -2.14 6.34
C THR A 11 -25.22 -3.19 7.28
N GLY A 12 -26.01 -4.18 7.71
CA GLY A 12 -25.63 -5.11 8.79
C GLY A 12 -25.62 -4.44 10.18
N LYS A 13 -25.40 -5.26 11.23
CA LYS A 13 -25.28 -4.81 12.62
C LYS A 13 -23.92 -4.15 12.83
N LYS A 14 -23.89 -2.96 13.45
CA LYS A 14 -22.67 -2.25 13.85
C LYS A 14 -22.48 -2.41 15.37
N GLU A 15 -21.26 -2.66 15.81
CA GLU A 15 -20.89 -2.72 17.22
C GLU A 15 -19.79 -1.68 17.48
N GLU A 16 -19.96 -0.86 18.52
CA GLU A 16 -18.95 0.10 18.93
C GLU A 16 -17.84 -0.61 19.70
N ILE A 17 -16.59 -0.35 19.32
CA ILE A 17 -15.41 -0.91 19.96
C ILE A 17 -14.74 0.15 20.84
N SER A 18 -14.00 -0.28 21.86
CA SER A 18 -13.20 0.63 22.69
C SER A 18 -12.03 1.23 21.90
N LEU A 19 -11.51 2.37 22.37
CA LEU A 19 -10.35 3.03 21.75
C LEU A 19 -9.11 2.13 21.74
N ASP A 20 -8.88 1.39 22.83
CA ASP A 20 -7.77 0.44 22.96
C ASP A 20 -7.86 -0.68 21.91
N SER A 21 -9.06 -1.27 21.73
CA SER A 21 -9.29 -2.28 20.71
C SER A 21 -9.12 -1.71 19.29
N ALA A 22 -9.60 -0.49 19.03
CA ALA A 22 -9.40 0.17 17.74
C ALA A 22 -7.92 0.43 17.44
N ALA A 23 -7.13 0.83 18.45
CA ALA A 23 -5.70 1.08 18.29
C ALA A 23 -4.93 -0.22 18.06
N ALA A 24 -5.28 -1.28 18.77
CA ALA A 24 -4.73 -2.61 18.55
C ALA A 24 -4.99 -3.08 17.11
N HIS A 25 -6.21 -2.95 16.60
CA HIS A 25 -6.55 -3.33 15.22
C HIS A 25 -5.71 -2.56 14.18
N VAL A 26 -5.63 -1.22 14.28
CA VAL A 26 -4.85 -0.43 13.31
C VAL A 26 -3.36 -0.78 13.35
N LEU A 27 -2.81 -1.05 14.54
CA LEU A 27 -1.41 -1.47 14.67
C LEU A 27 -1.17 -2.89 14.13
N GLU A 28 -2.13 -3.80 14.29
CA GLU A 28 -2.09 -5.14 13.70
C GLU A 28 -2.19 -5.09 12.18
N GLU A 29 -3.06 -4.24 11.62
CA GLU A 29 -3.13 -3.98 10.18
C GLU A 29 -1.79 -3.50 9.64
N CYS A 30 -1.16 -2.51 10.28
CA CYS A 30 0.19 -2.06 9.93
C CYS A 30 1.19 -3.22 9.95
N ARG A 31 1.19 -4.02 11.01
CA ARG A 31 2.13 -5.14 11.18
C ARG A 31 1.91 -6.27 10.18
N MET A 32 0.68 -6.45 9.69
CA MET A 32 0.36 -7.44 8.67
C MET A 32 0.86 -7.02 7.28
N VAL A 33 0.77 -5.72 6.97
CA VAL A 33 1.15 -5.19 5.65
C VAL A 33 2.66 -4.91 5.55
N LEU A 34 3.29 -4.47 6.64
CA LEU A 34 4.69 -4.02 6.65
C LEU A 34 5.70 -5.06 6.10
N PRO A 35 5.61 -6.37 6.45
CA PRO A 35 6.53 -7.37 5.89
C PRO A 35 6.45 -7.47 4.36
N GLY A 36 5.27 -7.27 3.77
CA GLY A 36 5.10 -7.26 2.32
C GLY A 36 5.84 -6.09 1.65
N ILE A 37 5.73 -4.89 2.22
CA ILE A 37 6.43 -3.69 1.75
C ILE A 37 7.96 -3.86 1.90
N GLN A 38 8.41 -4.43 3.03
CA GLN A 38 9.83 -4.69 3.29
C GLN A 38 10.43 -5.71 2.32
N ALA A 39 9.67 -6.75 1.97
CA ALA A 39 10.10 -7.73 0.97
C ALA A 39 10.24 -7.08 -0.42
N LEU A 40 9.26 -6.27 -0.85
CA LEU A 40 9.34 -5.51 -2.10
C LEU A 40 10.58 -4.60 -2.12
N PHE A 41 10.78 -3.82 -1.06
CA PHE A 41 11.95 -2.96 -0.92
C PHE A 41 13.27 -3.75 -1.03
N GLY A 42 13.37 -4.89 -0.33
CA GLY A 42 14.54 -5.76 -0.40
C GLY A 42 14.81 -6.28 -1.82
N PHE A 43 13.78 -6.74 -2.52
CA PHE A 43 13.91 -7.22 -3.90
C PHE A 43 14.29 -6.10 -4.86
N GLN A 44 13.75 -4.89 -4.70
CA GLN A 44 14.15 -3.73 -5.49
C GLN A 44 15.64 -3.40 -5.28
N LEU A 45 16.14 -3.45 -4.04
CA LEU A 45 17.56 -3.25 -3.77
C LEU A 45 18.44 -4.32 -4.41
N ILE A 46 18.07 -5.60 -4.28
CA ILE A 46 18.80 -6.72 -4.89
C ILE A 46 18.84 -6.58 -6.41
N ALA A 47 17.75 -6.10 -7.04
CA ALA A 47 17.66 -5.93 -8.48
C ALA A 47 18.80 -5.06 -9.05
N VAL A 48 19.23 -4.01 -8.32
CA VAL A 48 20.30 -3.10 -8.75
C VAL A 48 21.66 -3.79 -8.87
N PHE A 49 21.91 -4.84 -8.08
CA PHE A 49 23.18 -5.56 -8.09
C PHE A 49 23.20 -6.75 -9.06
N ASN A 50 22.08 -7.02 -9.75
CA ASN A 50 22.05 -8.07 -10.76
C ASN A 50 22.68 -7.58 -12.07
N GLN A 51 23.47 -8.41 -12.72
CA GLN A 51 24.13 -8.10 -14.01
C GLN A 51 23.15 -7.57 -15.08
N GLY A 52 21.90 -8.06 -15.05
CA GLY A 52 20.87 -7.61 -15.99
C GLY A 52 20.38 -6.18 -15.78
N PHE A 53 20.68 -5.52 -14.66
CA PHE A 53 20.20 -4.16 -14.38
C PHE A 53 20.82 -3.15 -15.35
N ASP A 54 22.15 -3.15 -15.47
CA ASP A 54 22.86 -2.23 -16.38
C ASP A 54 22.81 -2.67 -17.84
N GLU A 55 22.68 -3.98 -18.11
CA GLU A 55 22.66 -4.51 -19.47
C GLU A 55 21.29 -4.40 -20.15
N LYS A 56 20.19 -4.57 -19.40
CA LYS A 56 18.83 -4.64 -19.97
C LYS A 56 18.04 -3.35 -19.81
N LEU A 57 18.40 -2.50 -18.85
CA LEU A 57 17.66 -1.26 -18.58
C LEU A 57 18.39 -0.06 -19.15
N SER A 58 17.64 0.80 -19.82
CA SER A 58 18.09 2.14 -20.17
C SER A 58 18.31 2.98 -18.92
N HIS A 59 19.12 4.04 -19.03
CA HIS A 59 19.33 4.97 -17.92
C HIS A 59 18.02 5.56 -17.36
N ALA A 60 17.02 5.79 -18.23
CA ALA A 60 15.71 6.26 -17.82
C ALA A 60 14.97 5.23 -16.94
N GLU A 61 15.02 3.94 -17.29
CA GLU A 61 14.42 2.87 -16.50
C GLU A 61 15.13 2.65 -15.16
N GLN A 62 16.45 2.82 -15.12
CA GLN A 62 17.21 2.79 -13.86
C GLN A 62 16.79 3.94 -12.92
N VAL A 63 16.57 5.13 -13.46
CA VAL A 63 16.04 6.27 -12.68
C VAL A 63 14.61 6.00 -12.22
N LEU A 64 13.76 5.39 -13.05
CA LEU A 64 12.40 4.98 -12.64
C LEU A 64 12.45 3.93 -11.52
N HIS A 65 13.39 3.00 -11.56
CA HIS A 65 13.62 2.02 -10.48
C HIS A 65 13.99 2.71 -9.17
N LEU A 66 14.87 3.71 -9.23
CA LEU A 66 15.22 4.51 -8.06
C LEU A 66 14.01 5.27 -7.50
N VAL A 67 13.18 5.86 -8.37
CA VAL A 67 11.93 6.51 -7.96
C VAL A 67 10.99 5.50 -7.29
N ALA A 68 10.86 4.29 -7.84
CA ALA A 68 10.06 3.22 -7.25
C ALA A 68 10.57 2.84 -5.84
N ILE A 69 11.88 2.69 -5.64
CA ILE A 69 12.49 2.44 -4.32
C ILE A 69 12.15 3.55 -3.33
N VAL A 70 12.27 4.82 -3.73
CA VAL A 70 11.97 5.98 -2.87
C VAL A 70 10.50 5.98 -2.47
N LEU A 71 9.60 5.69 -3.41
CA LEU A 71 8.16 5.59 -3.15
C LEU A 71 7.82 4.42 -2.21
N THR A 72 8.41 3.24 -2.41
CA THR A 72 8.27 2.10 -1.47
C THR A 72 8.76 2.49 -0.08
N THR A 73 9.90 3.18 0.02
CA THR A 73 10.47 3.64 1.28
C THR A 73 9.57 4.65 1.99
N LEU A 74 8.97 5.59 1.25
CA LEU A 74 7.98 6.54 1.78
C LEU A 74 6.74 5.83 2.30
N SER A 75 6.23 4.84 1.56
CA SER A 75 5.11 4.01 2.00
C SER A 75 5.44 3.29 3.31
N MET A 76 6.61 2.65 3.37
CA MET A 76 7.10 1.96 4.55
C MET A 76 7.19 2.91 5.76
N ALA A 77 7.73 4.11 5.58
CA ALA A 77 7.83 5.11 6.63
C ALA A 77 6.45 5.53 7.16
N LEU A 78 5.50 5.79 6.27
CA LEU A 78 4.12 6.14 6.63
C LEU A 78 3.42 5.02 7.39
N VAL A 79 3.53 3.77 6.94
CA VAL A 79 2.89 2.61 7.60
C VAL A 79 3.56 2.27 8.95
N MET A 80 4.85 2.54 9.11
CA MET A 80 5.59 2.28 10.35
C MET A 80 5.40 3.41 11.40
N THR A 81 5.02 4.61 10.97
CA THR A 81 4.87 5.80 11.82
C THR A 81 3.87 5.62 12.97
N PRO A 82 2.67 5.02 12.81
CA PRO A 82 1.73 4.81 13.91
C PRO A 82 2.32 4.01 15.08
N ALA A 83 3.09 2.96 14.78
CA ALA A 83 3.75 2.16 15.81
C ALA A 83 4.81 2.96 16.58
N ALA A 84 5.56 3.81 15.87
CA ALA A 84 6.54 4.70 16.49
C ALA A 84 5.86 5.77 17.36
N LEU A 85 4.79 6.39 16.86
CA LEU A 85 4.02 7.40 17.58
C LEU A 85 3.37 6.83 18.83
N HIS A 86 2.73 5.67 18.75
CA HIS A 86 2.14 5.04 19.94
C HIS A 86 3.21 4.74 21.00
N ARG A 87 4.38 4.23 20.58
CA ARG A 87 5.46 3.89 21.51
C ARG A 87 6.12 5.12 22.15
N GLN A 88 6.23 6.23 21.43
CA GLN A 88 6.97 7.42 21.87
C GLN A 88 6.10 8.49 22.52
N ALA A 89 4.90 8.75 21.98
CA ALA A 89 4.04 9.86 22.40
C ALA A 89 2.91 9.43 23.32
N GLU A 90 2.37 8.22 23.16
CA GLU A 90 1.20 7.74 23.92
C GLU A 90 1.45 6.34 24.53
N PRO A 91 2.51 6.12 25.35
CA PRO A 91 2.86 4.79 25.84
C PRO A 91 1.88 4.21 26.89
N LYS A 92 0.96 5.01 27.43
CA LYS A 92 0.02 4.60 28.49
C LYS A 92 -1.44 4.98 28.22
N GLU A 93 -1.72 5.60 27.08
CA GLU A 93 -3.03 6.16 26.75
C GLU A 93 -3.30 5.94 25.25
N VAL A 94 -4.57 5.95 24.86
CA VAL A 94 -4.97 5.88 23.44
C VAL A 94 -5.97 7.00 23.19
N SER A 95 -5.62 7.91 22.29
CA SER A 95 -6.49 9.03 21.91
C SER A 95 -7.24 8.78 20.60
N GLU A 96 -8.42 9.39 20.45
CA GLU A 96 -9.12 9.43 19.14
C GLU A 96 -8.24 10.12 18.07
N ARG A 97 -7.43 11.09 18.49
CA ARG A 97 -6.46 11.78 17.62
C ARG A 97 -5.40 10.82 17.09
N PHE A 98 -4.90 9.91 17.91
CA PHE A 98 -3.99 8.85 17.48
C PHE A 98 -4.65 7.96 16.43
N LEU A 99 -5.88 7.50 16.66
CA LEU A 99 -6.61 6.66 15.69
C LEU A 99 -6.80 7.37 14.34
N TRP A 100 -7.21 8.64 14.37
CA TRP A 100 -7.38 9.44 13.15
C TRP A 100 -6.06 9.63 12.40
N MET A 101 -4.99 9.96 13.12
CA MET A 101 -3.66 10.13 12.52
C MET A 101 -3.11 8.81 11.97
N ALA A 102 -3.23 7.72 12.72
CA ALA A 102 -2.78 6.40 12.32
C ALA A 102 -3.50 5.93 11.05
N SER A 103 -4.83 6.04 11.02
CA SER A 103 -5.64 5.72 9.84
C SER A 103 -5.22 6.54 8.63
N ASN A 104 -5.02 7.85 8.80
CA ASN A 104 -4.59 8.72 7.71
C ASN A 104 -3.17 8.41 7.21
N MET A 105 -2.24 8.04 8.09
CA MET A 105 -0.88 7.63 7.69
C MET A 105 -0.89 6.33 6.89
N VAL A 106 -1.66 5.33 7.32
CA VAL A 106 -1.84 4.07 6.58
C VAL A 106 -2.43 4.34 5.20
N LEU A 107 -3.52 5.10 5.13
CA LEU A 107 -4.16 5.48 3.86
C LEU A 107 -3.21 6.30 2.95
N ALA A 108 -2.45 7.23 3.53
CA ALA A 108 -1.47 8.02 2.78
C ALA A 108 -0.34 7.15 2.23
N GLY A 109 0.09 6.11 2.98
CA GLY A 109 1.12 5.16 2.56
C GLY A 109 0.70 4.27 1.39
N MET A 110 -0.59 4.05 1.17
CA MET A 110 -1.08 3.25 0.05
C MET A 110 -0.81 3.92 -1.31
N PHE A 111 -0.87 5.25 -1.38
CA PHE A 111 -0.66 5.97 -2.63
C PHE A 111 0.76 5.82 -3.23
N PRO A 112 1.85 6.10 -2.49
CA PRO A 112 3.20 5.89 -3.01
C PRO A 112 3.46 4.40 -3.29
N LEU A 113 2.86 3.48 -2.54
CA LEU A 113 2.98 2.04 -2.81
C LEU A 113 2.38 1.65 -4.17
N ALA A 114 1.17 2.12 -4.49
CA ALA A 114 0.55 1.86 -5.80
C ALA A 114 1.42 2.38 -6.95
N LEU A 115 2.00 3.57 -6.78
CA LEU A 115 2.88 4.16 -7.78
C LEU A 115 4.19 3.38 -7.92
N ALA A 116 4.81 2.98 -6.81
CA ALA A 116 6.03 2.17 -6.82
C ALA A 116 5.82 0.85 -7.58
N VAL A 117 4.77 0.10 -7.23
CA VAL A 117 4.43 -1.16 -7.89
C VAL A 117 4.09 -0.96 -9.37
N GLY A 118 3.43 0.16 -9.71
CA GLY A 118 3.16 0.54 -11.09
C GLY A 118 4.43 0.78 -11.91
N LEU A 119 5.42 1.47 -11.31
CA LEU A 119 6.73 1.69 -11.94
C LEU A 119 7.52 0.39 -12.09
N ASP A 120 7.55 -0.47 -11.07
CA ASP A 120 8.18 -1.78 -11.16
C ASP A 120 7.53 -2.63 -12.28
N ALA A 121 6.20 -2.59 -12.37
CA ALA A 121 5.47 -3.30 -13.43
C ALA A 121 5.77 -2.74 -14.83
N TYR A 122 5.92 -1.42 -14.97
CA TYR A 122 6.38 -0.80 -16.20
C TYR A 122 7.75 -1.33 -16.63
N ILE A 123 8.73 -1.32 -15.71
CA ILE A 123 10.10 -1.78 -15.99
C ILE A 123 10.14 -3.26 -16.36
N VAL A 124 9.38 -4.10 -15.66
CA VAL A 124 9.30 -5.53 -16.00
C VAL A 124 8.62 -5.72 -17.36
N ALA A 125 7.55 -4.97 -17.63
CA ALA A 125 6.83 -5.07 -18.90
C ALA A 125 7.65 -4.55 -20.09
N SER A 126 8.46 -3.50 -19.93
CA SER A 126 9.32 -2.99 -21.01
C SER A 126 10.37 -4.04 -21.40
N VAL A 127 11.00 -4.68 -20.42
CA VAL A 127 11.98 -5.76 -20.64
C VAL A 127 11.35 -6.98 -21.33
N VAL A 128 10.13 -7.37 -20.93
CA VAL A 128 9.46 -8.57 -21.47
C VAL A 128 8.84 -8.33 -22.84
N LEU A 129 8.10 -7.22 -23.00
CA LEU A 129 7.32 -6.94 -24.21
C LEU A 129 8.14 -6.27 -25.31
N LYS A 130 9.28 -5.64 -24.96
CA LYS A 130 10.09 -4.83 -25.88
C LYS A 130 9.27 -3.78 -26.63
N ASN A 131 8.24 -3.25 -25.97
CA ASN A 131 7.30 -2.28 -26.51
C ASN A 131 6.80 -1.36 -25.39
N ASP A 132 7.33 -0.14 -25.38
CA ASP A 132 7.06 0.85 -24.33
C ASP A 132 5.59 1.23 -24.23
N ALA A 133 4.88 1.31 -25.36
CA ALA A 133 3.46 1.67 -25.37
C ALA A 133 2.61 0.61 -24.62
N LEU A 134 2.89 -0.68 -24.86
CA LEU A 134 2.20 -1.76 -24.15
C LEU A 134 2.59 -1.81 -22.67
N ALA A 135 3.87 -1.55 -22.35
CA ALA A 135 4.34 -1.47 -20.97
C ALA A 135 3.65 -0.34 -20.18
N VAL A 136 3.53 0.85 -20.78
CA VAL A 136 2.81 1.99 -20.19
C VAL A 136 1.34 1.65 -19.97
N VAL A 137 0.66 1.05 -20.95
CA VAL A 137 -0.75 0.67 -20.83
C VAL A 137 -0.97 -0.31 -19.67
N LEU A 138 -0.10 -1.31 -19.54
CA LEU A 138 -0.17 -2.29 -18.46
C LEU A 138 0.07 -1.63 -17.09
N ALA A 139 1.08 -0.78 -16.98
CA ALA A 139 1.39 -0.06 -15.75
C ALA A 139 0.23 0.85 -15.31
N ILE A 140 -0.34 1.63 -16.24
CA ILE A 140 -1.50 2.47 -15.98
C ILE A 140 -2.71 1.62 -15.57
N ALA A 141 -2.96 0.49 -16.24
CA ALA A 141 -4.05 -0.41 -15.90
C ALA A 141 -3.90 -0.96 -14.47
N LEU A 142 -2.70 -1.37 -14.06
CA LEU A 142 -2.43 -1.85 -12.69
C LEU A 142 -2.62 -0.74 -11.65
N VAL A 143 -2.08 0.46 -11.90
CA VAL A 143 -2.29 1.61 -11.02
C VAL A 143 -3.78 1.96 -10.92
N ALA A 144 -4.53 1.87 -12.02
CA ALA A 144 -5.97 2.08 -12.03
C ALA A 144 -6.73 1.02 -11.22
N VAL A 145 -6.29 -0.24 -11.24
CA VAL A 145 -6.84 -1.31 -10.40
C VAL A 145 -6.62 -0.98 -8.92
N PHE A 146 -5.40 -0.60 -8.53
CA PHE A 146 -5.10 -0.17 -7.16
C PHE A 146 -5.94 1.04 -6.75
N ALA A 147 -6.00 2.08 -7.59
CA ALA A 147 -6.83 3.25 -7.33
C ALA A 147 -8.31 2.91 -7.20
N PHE A 148 -8.82 1.99 -8.03
CA PHE A 148 -10.21 1.54 -7.94
C PHE A 148 -10.47 0.80 -6.62
N LEU A 149 -9.65 -0.19 -6.29
CA LEU A 149 -9.83 -1.02 -5.09
C LEU A 149 -9.64 -0.21 -3.80
N TRP A 150 -8.71 0.75 -3.78
CA TRP A 150 -8.34 1.47 -2.56
C TRP A 150 -9.05 2.81 -2.39
N LEU A 151 -9.47 3.46 -3.49
CA LEU A 151 -10.10 4.78 -3.42
C LEU A 151 -11.57 4.75 -3.85
N VAL A 152 -11.91 4.01 -4.90
CA VAL A 152 -13.28 4.01 -5.44
C VAL A 152 -14.19 3.10 -4.62
N LEU A 153 -13.73 1.88 -4.31
CA LEU A 153 -14.52 0.92 -3.55
C LEU A 153 -14.86 1.43 -2.14
N PRO A 154 -13.91 1.96 -1.33
CA PRO A 154 -14.23 2.43 0.02
C PRO A 154 -15.11 3.69 0.00
N ARG A 155 -14.91 4.61 -0.95
CA ARG A 155 -15.78 5.79 -1.09
C ARG A 155 -17.21 5.42 -1.50
N ARG A 156 -17.38 4.39 -2.33
CA ARG A 156 -18.72 3.88 -2.69
C ARG A 156 -19.42 3.29 -1.48
N GLU A 157 -18.69 2.58 -0.63
CA GLU A 157 -19.27 2.03 0.60
C GLU A 157 -19.59 3.14 1.61
N HIS A 158 -18.69 4.10 1.81
CA HIS A 158 -18.97 5.25 2.68
C HIS A 158 -20.21 6.04 2.24
N ARG A 159 -20.41 6.26 0.93
CA ARG A 159 -21.62 6.92 0.39
C ARG A 159 -22.91 6.10 0.51
N ARG A 160 -22.82 4.80 0.75
CA ARG A 160 -23.98 3.94 1.03
C ARG A 160 -24.36 3.95 2.50
N HIS A 161 -23.47 4.43 3.38
CA HIS A 161 -23.61 4.39 4.84
C HIS A 161 -23.80 5.77 5.50
N GLY A 162 -23.65 6.87 4.75
CA GLY A 162 -24.00 8.23 5.17
C GLY A 162 -25.18 8.76 4.39
#